data_AF-A0A2V6BW87-F1
#
_entry.id   AF-A0A2V6BW87-F1
#
_cell.length_a   1.000
_cell.length_b   1.000
_cell.length_c   1.000
_cell.angle_alpha   90.00
_cell.angle_beta   90.00
_cell.angle_gamma   90.00
#
_symmetry.space_group_name_H-M   'P 1'
#
loop_
_entity.id
_entity.type
_entity.pdbx_description
1 polymer ?
#
loop_
_entity_poly.entity_id
_entity_poly.type
_entity_poly.pdbx_seq_one_letter_code
_entity_poly.pdbx_strand_id
1 'polypeptide(L)'
;MSLRSDWNHLFASNGAGLISRDLSEAISTFETPLSPRLGWIVSGGNALGFDEQAVLSLGWLALLCSGCLLVIGLFSRPAAITAWLMHLCAVNSGGLLSYGMDNFTTIGLFYLMLSPLPDRFSLDARLWRSRTKDPQILGFFRRVLQFHVCVIYFFGGVAKCIGPGWWDGSSLWRALTRPPFNVISPETIISWKTLIPFLGISVCILETGYPLFIWLRRTRVIWLMCICAMHVGIGLAMGMYLFAFIMVVLNIAAFGPGLGLAPRQKLVRGAVL
;
A
#
# COMPACT_ATOMS: atom_id res chain seq x y z
N MET A 1 3.77 -22.89 -7.44
CA MET A 1 3.84 -21.92 -8.55
C MET A 1 4.87 -20.85 -8.17
N SER A 2 5.74 -20.44 -9.08
CA SER A 2 6.79 -19.46 -8.76
C SER A 2 6.28 -18.06 -9.06
N LEU A 3 6.47 -17.09 -8.15
CA LEU A 3 5.98 -15.71 -8.34
C LEU A 3 6.44 -15.07 -9.67
N ARG A 4 7.60 -15.50 -10.19
CA ARG A 4 8.14 -15.06 -11.49
C ARG A 4 7.42 -15.69 -12.69
N SER A 5 7.07 -16.98 -12.63
CA SER A 5 6.32 -17.63 -13.71
C SER A 5 4.93 -17.03 -13.85
N ASP A 6 4.30 -16.72 -12.73
CA ASP A 6 2.95 -16.17 -12.69
C ASP A 6 2.96 -14.72 -13.22
N TRP A 7 3.97 -13.92 -12.86
CA TRP A 7 4.21 -12.59 -13.44
C TRP A 7 4.33 -12.63 -14.96
N ASN A 8 5.21 -13.49 -15.49
CA ASN A 8 5.41 -13.61 -16.93
C ASN A 8 4.13 -14.10 -17.64
N HIS A 9 3.38 -15.02 -17.02
CA HIS A 9 2.13 -15.51 -17.57
C HIS A 9 1.04 -14.42 -17.63
N LEU A 10 0.96 -13.57 -16.60
CA LEU A 10 -0.02 -12.50 -16.52
C LEU A 10 0.24 -11.34 -17.50
N PHE A 11 1.52 -11.03 -17.76
CA PHE A 11 1.90 -9.84 -18.54
C PHE A 11 2.45 -10.14 -19.94
N ALA A 12 2.61 -11.40 -20.34
CA ALA A 12 2.98 -11.75 -21.71
C ALA A 12 1.84 -11.45 -22.69
N SER A 13 2.18 -10.96 -23.89
CA SER A 13 1.24 -10.76 -24.99
C SER A 13 0.46 -12.03 -25.36
N ASN A 14 1.16 -13.18 -25.38
CA ASN A 14 0.65 -14.50 -25.78
C ASN A 14 0.22 -15.40 -24.61
N GLY A 15 -0.06 -14.84 -23.43
CA GLY A 15 -0.54 -15.63 -22.30
C GLY A 15 -1.84 -16.36 -22.68
N ALA A 16 -1.89 -17.68 -22.52
CA ALA A 16 -3.07 -18.53 -22.79
C ALA A 16 -4.28 -18.25 -21.86
N GLY A 17 -4.27 -17.13 -21.14
CA GLY A 17 -5.35 -16.67 -20.28
C GLY A 17 -6.40 -15.87 -21.04
N LEU A 18 -7.62 -15.83 -20.49
CA LEU A 18 -8.75 -15.06 -21.05
C LEU A 18 -8.56 -13.54 -21.02
N ILE A 19 -7.53 -13.03 -20.33
CA ILE A 19 -7.19 -11.61 -20.19
C ILE A 19 -5.70 -11.45 -20.54
N SER A 20 -5.39 -10.94 -21.73
CA SER A 20 -4.03 -10.62 -22.14
C SER A 20 -3.65 -9.18 -21.76
N ARG A 21 -2.35 -8.92 -21.58
CA ARG A 21 -1.81 -7.57 -21.37
C ARG A 21 -2.28 -6.61 -22.47
N ASP A 22 -2.26 -7.07 -23.73
CA ASP A 22 -2.62 -6.23 -24.87
C ASP A 22 -4.10 -5.83 -24.85
N LEU A 23 -4.99 -6.72 -24.40
CA LEU A 23 -6.40 -6.38 -24.21
C LEU A 23 -6.59 -5.34 -23.10
N SER A 24 -5.93 -5.55 -21.94
CA SER A 24 -6.01 -4.60 -20.82
C SER A 24 -5.44 -3.23 -21.21
N GLU A 25 -4.28 -3.20 -21.87
CA GLU A 25 -3.66 -1.97 -22.32
C GLU A 25 -4.48 -1.31 -23.42
N ALA A 26 -5.09 -2.05 -24.35
CA ALA A 26 -5.97 -1.49 -25.37
C ALA A 26 -7.13 -0.72 -24.71
N ILE A 27 -7.80 -1.33 -23.73
CA ILE A 27 -8.88 -0.70 -22.95
C ILE A 27 -8.36 0.57 -22.26
N SER A 28 -7.22 0.49 -21.56
CA SER A 28 -6.62 1.66 -20.91
C SER A 28 -6.20 2.76 -21.89
N THR A 29 -5.88 2.44 -23.14
CA THR A 29 -5.55 3.44 -24.20
C THR A 29 -6.72 4.34 -24.50
N PHE A 30 -7.94 3.80 -24.50
CA PHE A 30 -9.14 4.57 -24.77
C PHE A 30 -9.45 5.57 -23.65
N GLU A 31 -9.13 5.23 -22.40
CA GLU A 31 -9.40 6.10 -21.26
C GLU A 31 -8.26 7.10 -20.97
N THR A 32 -7.00 6.65 -21.02
CA THR A 32 -5.84 7.46 -20.63
C THR A 32 -4.62 7.18 -21.53
N PRO A 33 -4.50 7.83 -22.71
CA PRO A 33 -3.47 7.50 -23.69
C PRO A 33 -2.02 7.79 -23.22
N LEU A 34 -1.84 8.66 -22.21
CA LEU A 34 -0.54 9.07 -21.69
C LEU A 34 -0.12 8.32 -20.42
N SER A 35 -0.86 7.30 -19.98
CA SER A 35 -0.50 6.52 -18.79
C SER A 35 0.67 5.56 -19.08
N PRO A 36 1.70 5.51 -18.22
CA PRO A 36 2.85 4.62 -18.43
C PRO A 36 2.45 3.16 -18.26
N ARG A 37 2.98 2.29 -19.13
CA ARG A 37 2.57 0.88 -19.26
C ARG A 37 3.75 -0.04 -19.50
N LEU A 38 3.59 -1.32 -19.15
CA LEU A 38 4.56 -2.35 -19.48
C LEU A 38 4.77 -2.47 -21.00
N GLY A 39 3.74 -2.27 -21.82
CA GLY A 39 3.88 -2.26 -23.29
C GLY A 39 4.90 -1.25 -23.82
N TRP A 40 5.08 -0.09 -23.17
CA TRP A 40 6.11 0.89 -23.56
C TRP A 40 7.53 0.39 -23.23
N ILE A 41 7.66 -0.34 -22.12
CA ILE A 41 8.93 -0.94 -21.69
C ILE A 41 9.28 -2.11 -22.61
N VAL A 42 8.29 -2.95 -22.95
CA VAL A 42 8.44 -4.09 -23.87
C VAL A 42 8.78 -3.60 -25.28
N SER A 43 8.09 -2.60 -25.81
CA SER A 43 8.38 -2.06 -27.16
C SER A 43 9.78 -1.43 -27.23
N GLY A 44 10.19 -0.71 -26.18
CA GLY A 44 11.56 -0.18 -26.06
C GLY A 44 12.61 -1.28 -25.95
N GLY A 45 12.35 -2.34 -25.20
CA GLY A 45 13.24 -3.50 -25.08
C GLY A 45 13.37 -4.28 -26.38
N ASN A 46 12.26 -4.48 -27.10
CA ASN A 46 12.25 -5.13 -28.41
C ASN A 46 13.04 -4.32 -29.45
N ALA A 47 12.96 -2.98 -29.42
CA ALA A 47 13.76 -2.12 -30.29
C ALA A 47 15.27 -2.24 -30.03
N LEU A 48 15.67 -2.64 -28.82
CA LEU A 48 17.05 -2.93 -28.44
C LEU A 48 17.45 -4.40 -28.65
N GLY A 49 16.56 -5.23 -29.19
CA GLY A 49 16.80 -6.65 -29.49
C GLY A 49 16.58 -7.62 -28.31
N PHE A 50 15.96 -7.19 -27.22
CA PHE A 50 15.57 -8.08 -26.13
C PHE A 50 14.25 -8.80 -26.42
N ASP A 51 14.13 -10.02 -25.91
CA ASP A 51 12.88 -10.79 -25.93
C ASP A 51 11.87 -10.26 -24.87
N GLU A 52 10.57 -10.38 -25.13
CA GLU A 52 9.50 -9.88 -24.25
C GLU A 52 9.61 -10.50 -22.84
N GLN A 53 9.90 -11.81 -22.77
CA GLN A 53 10.04 -12.51 -21.50
C GLN A 53 11.25 -12.01 -20.70
N ALA A 54 12.34 -11.66 -21.38
CA ALA A 54 13.51 -11.07 -20.75
C ALA A 54 13.16 -9.70 -20.14
N VAL A 55 12.50 -8.83 -20.90
CA VAL A 55 12.09 -7.49 -20.45
C VAL A 55 11.14 -7.56 -19.25
N LEU A 56 10.12 -8.43 -19.30
CA LEU A 56 9.18 -8.62 -18.19
C LEU A 56 9.89 -9.14 -16.93
N SER A 57 10.84 -10.06 -17.09
CA SER A 57 11.58 -10.60 -15.95
C SER A 57 12.58 -9.60 -15.35
N LEU A 58 13.16 -8.73 -16.18
CA LEU A 58 13.98 -7.60 -15.73
C LEU A 58 13.14 -6.56 -14.99
N GLY A 59 11.92 -6.27 -15.47
CA GLY A 59 10.97 -5.39 -14.78
C GLY A 59 10.58 -5.93 -13.40
N TRP A 60 10.27 -7.23 -13.31
CA TRP A 60 9.99 -7.90 -12.04
C TRP A 60 11.18 -7.83 -11.08
N LEU A 61 12.40 -8.10 -11.58
CA LEU A 61 13.61 -8.03 -10.77
C LEU A 61 13.89 -6.59 -10.31
N ALA A 62 13.68 -5.59 -11.16
CA ALA A 62 13.83 -4.18 -10.81
C ALA A 62 12.85 -3.76 -9.70
N LEU A 63 11.59 -4.22 -9.76
CA LEU A 63 10.60 -3.99 -8.71
C LEU A 63 11.03 -4.65 -7.39
N LEU A 64 11.50 -5.90 -7.44
CA LEU A 64 11.96 -6.61 -6.24
C LEU A 64 13.19 -5.94 -5.61
N CYS A 65 14.20 -5.62 -6.43
CA CYS A 65 15.42 -4.97 -5.99
C CYS A 65 15.14 -3.58 -5.41
N SER A 66 14.30 -2.77 -6.06
CA SER A 66 13.92 -1.45 -5.54
C SER A 66 13.13 -1.56 -4.23
N GLY A 67 12.24 -2.54 -4.09
CA GLY A 67 11.56 -2.84 -2.83
C GLY A 67 12.54 -3.21 -1.70
N CYS A 68 13.49 -4.11 -1.97
CA CYS A 68 14.52 -4.49 -1.00
C CYS A 68 15.39 -3.29 -0.59
N LEU A 69 15.81 -2.47 -1.56
CA LEU A 69 16.58 -1.24 -1.31
C LEU A 69 15.81 -0.26 -0.43
N LEU A 70 14.50 -0.10 -0.65
CA LEU A 70 13.62 0.73 0.18
C LEU A 70 13.51 0.21 1.62
N VAL A 71 13.38 -1.11 1.81
CA VAL A 71 13.31 -1.73 3.14
C VAL A 71 14.64 -1.56 3.89
N ILE A 72 15.76 -1.75 3.21
CA ILE A 72 17.10 -1.58 3.78
C ILE A 72 17.42 -0.08 4.00
N GLY A 73 16.75 0.80 3.26
CA GLY A 73 17.00 2.24 3.29
C GLY A 73 18.29 2.64 2.58
N LEU A 74 18.62 1.93 1.49
CA LEU A 74 19.73 2.24 0.58
C LEU A 74 19.20 2.84 -0.72
N PHE A 75 19.86 3.89 -1.22
CA PHE A 75 19.45 4.67 -2.40
C PHE A 75 17.95 4.98 -2.43
N SER A 76 17.39 5.41 -1.29
CA SER A 76 15.94 5.44 -1.06
C SER A 76 15.13 6.22 -2.10
N ARG A 77 15.69 7.30 -2.67
CA ARG A 77 15.04 8.13 -3.70
C ARG A 77 15.02 7.49 -5.08
N PRO A 78 16.18 7.11 -5.69
CA PRO A 78 16.17 6.34 -6.93
C PRO A 78 15.37 5.04 -6.82
N ALA A 79 15.46 4.35 -5.68
CA ALA A 79 14.68 3.14 -5.42
C ALA A 79 13.17 3.43 -5.38
N ALA A 80 12.73 4.51 -4.73
CA ALA A 80 11.33 4.92 -4.74
C ALA A 80 10.82 5.29 -6.14
N ILE A 81 11.61 6.04 -6.93
CA ILE A 81 11.23 6.44 -8.29
C ILE A 81 11.08 5.21 -9.19
N THR A 82 12.07 4.31 -9.15
CA THR A 82 12.07 3.09 -9.95
C THR A 82 10.94 2.14 -9.54
N ALA A 83 10.74 1.93 -8.24
CA ALA A 83 9.61 1.16 -7.71
C ALA A 83 8.26 1.76 -8.12
N TRP A 84 8.10 3.08 -7.98
CA TRP A 84 6.86 3.78 -8.32
C TRP A 84 6.54 3.64 -9.82
N LEU A 85 7.52 3.88 -10.69
CA LEU A 85 7.31 3.79 -12.13
C LEU A 85 7.01 2.36 -12.59
N MET A 86 7.79 1.38 -12.11
CA MET A 86 7.58 -0.03 -12.46
C MET A 86 6.24 -0.54 -11.94
N HIS A 87 5.86 -0.21 -10.72
CA HIS A 87 4.56 -0.56 -10.15
C HIS A 87 3.42 0.09 -10.93
N LEU A 88 3.53 1.38 -11.27
CA LEU A 88 2.50 2.08 -12.04
C LEU A 88 2.30 1.47 -13.44
N CYS A 89 3.40 1.12 -14.13
CA CYS A 89 3.33 0.41 -15.39
C CYS A 89 2.60 -0.94 -15.23
N ALA A 90 2.91 -1.71 -14.19
CA ALA A 90 2.28 -3.00 -13.93
C ALA A 90 0.79 -2.88 -13.62
N VAL A 91 0.39 -1.89 -12.82
CA VAL A 91 -1.01 -1.65 -12.45
C VAL A 91 -1.83 -1.22 -13.67
N ASN A 92 -1.31 -0.32 -14.50
CA ASN A 92 -2.00 0.12 -15.71
C ASN A 92 -2.12 -1.01 -16.75
N SER A 93 -1.11 -1.89 -16.83
CA SER A 93 -1.13 -3.06 -17.72
C SER A 93 -1.96 -4.23 -17.19
N GLY A 94 -2.21 -4.29 -15.88
CA GLY A 94 -2.92 -5.37 -15.18
C GLY A 94 -4.21 -4.93 -14.50
N GLY A 95 -4.82 -3.82 -14.94
CA GLY A 95 -5.89 -3.12 -14.21
C GLY A 95 -7.09 -3.98 -13.84
N LEU A 96 -7.36 -5.05 -14.60
CA LEU A 96 -8.45 -6.00 -14.34
C LEU A 96 -8.24 -6.87 -13.08
N LEU A 97 -7.02 -6.95 -12.56
CA LEU A 97 -6.66 -7.69 -11.35
C LEU A 97 -6.43 -6.78 -10.14
N SER A 98 -6.55 -5.47 -10.31
CA SER A 98 -6.28 -4.47 -9.28
C SER A 98 -7.34 -4.51 -8.18
N TYR A 99 -6.91 -4.55 -6.92
CA TYR A 99 -7.82 -4.64 -5.78
C TYR A 99 -7.42 -3.68 -4.64
N GLY A 100 -7.46 -2.37 -4.89
CA GLY A 100 -7.25 -1.33 -3.86
C GLY A 100 -5.82 -1.20 -3.31
N MET A 101 -5.14 -2.33 -3.05
CA MET A 101 -3.74 -2.45 -2.66
C MET A 101 -2.83 -1.70 -3.62
N ASP A 102 -3.09 -1.82 -4.92
CA ASP A 102 -2.32 -1.19 -5.98
C ASP A 102 -2.35 0.34 -5.88
N ASN A 103 -3.54 0.89 -5.58
CA ASN A 103 -3.73 2.33 -5.38
C ASN A 103 -2.97 2.82 -4.15
N PHE A 104 -3.10 2.11 -3.01
CA PHE A 104 -2.41 2.49 -1.77
C PHE A 104 -0.89 2.35 -1.88
N THR A 105 -0.40 1.34 -2.60
CA THR A 105 1.03 1.16 -2.88
C THR A 105 1.56 2.27 -3.77
N THR A 106 0.81 2.63 -4.82
CA THR A 106 1.15 3.77 -5.70
C THR A 106 1.23 5.07 -4.93
N ILE A 107 0.23 5.34 -4.06
CA ILE A 107 0.19 6.52 -3.19
C ILE A 107 1.40 6.52 -2.24
N GLY A 108 1.69 5.39 -1.58
CA GLY A 108 2.81 5.26 -0.66
C GLY A 108 4.16 5.52 -1.35
N LEU A 109 4.40 4.88 -2.48
CA LEU A 109 5.61 5.05 -3.29
C LEU A 109 5.75 6.48 -3.82
N PHE A 110 4.64 7.13 -4.21
CA PHE A 110 4.62 8.52 -4.63
C PHE A 110 5.08 9.46 -3.49
N TYR A 111 4.58 9.24 -2.27
CA TYR A 111 5.04 10.01 -1.12
C TYR A 111 6.52 9.74 -0.80
N LEU A 112 7.00 8.50 -0.94
CA LEU A 112 8.42 8.17 -0.73
C LEU A 112 9.32 8.83 -1.78
N MET A 113 8.87 8.90 -3.03
CA MET A 113 9.59 9.60 -4.11
C MET A 113 9.77 11.09 -3.81
N LEU A 114 8.71 11.76 -3.34
CA LEU A 114 8.74 13.20 -3.08
C LEU A 114 9.36 13.55 -1.73
N SER A 115 9.12 12.72 -0.72
CA SER A 115 9.59 12.99 0.63
C SER A 115 11.11 13.04 0.65
N PRO A 116 11.72 14.06 1.27
CA PRO A 116 13.10 13.96 1.70
C PRO A 116 13.18 12.87 2.76
N LEU A 117 13.48 11.65 2.33
CA LEU A 117 13.86 10.54 3.21
C LEU A 117 15.37 10.64 3.53
N PRO A 118 15.76 11.35 4.59
CA PRO A 118 16.87 10.91 5.40
C PRO A 118 16.34 10.70 6.81
N ASP A 119 15.64 9.58 7.00
CA ASP A 119 15.34 9.11 8.35
C ASP A 119 16.65 8.58 8.95
N ARG A 120 16.83 8.73 10.25
CA ARG A 120 18.05 8.33 10.97
C ARG A 120 18.31 6.82 10.89
N PHE A 121 17.30 6.07 10.46
CA PHE A 121 17.31 4.62 10.26
C PHE A 121 17.72 4.20 8.84
N SER A 122 17.77 5.10 7.85
CA SER A 122 18.25 4.72 6.52
C SER A 122 19.76 4.52 6.54
N LEU A 123 20.23 3.41 5.97
CA LEU A 123 21.67 3.18 5.84
C LEU A 123 22.33 4.28 5.01
N ASP A 124 21.62 4.90 4.06
CA ASP A 124 22.09 6.08 3.33
C ASP A 124 22.52 7.24 4.24
N ALA A 125 21.75 7.54 5.29
CA ALA A 125 22.08 8.60 6.23
C ALA A 125 23.33 8.25 7.06
N ARG A 126 23.52 6.96 7.38
CA ARG A 126 24.65 6.45 8.15
C ARG A 126 25.94 6.32 7.32
N LEU A 127 25.83 5.84 6.08
CA LEU A 127 26.97 5.59 5.18
C LEU A 127 27.45 6.89 4.54
N TRP A 128 26.52 7.73 4.06
CA TRP A 128 26.86 8.89 3.24
C TRP A 128 26.89 10.21 4.02
N ARG A 129 26.65 10.18 5.34
CA ARG A 129 26.51 11.36 6.22
C ARG A 129 25.64 12.45 5.56
N SER A 130 24.63 12.03 4.80
CA SER A 130 23.81 12.97 4.03
C SER A 130 23.11 13.90 5.00
N ARG A 131 23.39 15.21 4.87
CA ARG A 131 22.78 16.24 5.72
C ARG A 131 21.27 16.03 5.78
N THR A 132 20.73 16.08 6.99
CA THR A 132 19.29 16.10 7.24
C THR A 132 18.69 17.20 6.36
N LYS A 133 17.90 16.80 5.36
CA LYS A 133 17.07 17.75 4.62
C LYS A 133 16.09 18.40 5.59
N ASP A 134 15.72 19.63 5.29
CA ASP A 134 14.93 20.52 6.13
C ASP A 134 13.80 19.77 6.88
N PRO A 135 13.82 19.75 8.23
CA PRO A 135 12.79 19.11 9.04
C PRO A 135 11.37 19.62 8.73
N GLN A 136 11.23 20.85 8.23
CA GLN A 136 9.95 21.44 7.88
C GLN A 136 9.30 20.73 6.69
N ILE A 137 10.09 20.43 5.65
CA ILE A 137 9.61 19.74 4.44
C ILE A 137 9.18 18.31 4.76
N LEU A 138 9.97 17.59 5.57
CA LEU A 138 9.60 16.25 6.04
C LEU A 138 8.31 16.28 6.86
N GLY A 139 8.19 17.27 7.75
CA GLY A 139 6.97 17.51 8.52
C GLY A 139 5.75 17.79 7.62
N PHE A 140 5.92 18.57 6.57
CA PHE A 140 4.89 18.88 5.59
C PHE A 140 4.37 17.62 4.88
N PHE A 141 5.26 16.84 4.23
CA PHE A 141 4.85 15.61 3.54
C PHE A 141 4.20 14.60 4.48
N ARG A 142 4.70 14.50 5.72
CA ARG A 142 4.07 13.65 6.73
C ARG A 142 2.67 14.13 7.11
N ARG A 143 2.44 15.45 7.24
CA ARG A 143 1.12 16.01 7.52
C ARG A 143 0.14 15.80 6.37
N VAL A 144 0.62 15.93 5.14
CA VAL A 144 -0.16 15.61 3.94
C VAL A 144 -0.55 14.13 3.94
N LEU A 145 0.40 13.21 4.22
CA LEU A 145 0.11 11.78 4.34
C LEU A 145 -0.90 11.48 5.46
N GLN A 146 -0.74 12.10 6.63
CA GLN A 146 -1.69 11.97 7.75
C GLN A 146 -3.10 12.38 7.33
N PHE A 147 -3.24 13.52 6.66
CA PHE A 147 -4.52 13.99 6.15
C PHE A 147 -5.09 13.03 5.10
N HIS A 148 -4.28 12.58 4.14
CA HIS A 148 -4.71 11.65 3.11
C HIS A 148 -5.24 10.34 3.71
N VAL A 149 -4.51 9.74 4.64
CA VAL A 149 -4.95 8.51 5.35
C VAL A 149 -6.26 8.77 6.11
N CYS A 150 -6.41 9.94 6.75
CA CYS A 150 -7.67 10.31 7.41
C CYS A 150 -8.85 10.39 6.43
N VAL A 151 -8.65 10.99 5.26
CA VAL A 151 -9.66 11.09 4.20
C VAL A 151 -10.07 9.70 3.69
N ILE A 152 -9.09 8.83 3.40
CA ILE A 152 -9.33 7.46 2.94
C ILE A 152 -10.21 6.70 3.94
N TYR A 153 -9.85 6.70 5.21
CA TYR A 153 -10.63 6.01 6.23
C TYR A 153 -12.00 6.62 6.45
N PHE A 154 -12.09 7.95 6.50
CA PHE A 154 -13.37 8.62 6.75
C PHE A 154 -14.39 8.31 5.66
N PHE A 155 -14.03 8.50 4.39
CA PHE A 155 -14.94 8.22 3.29
C PHE A 155 -15.20 6.72 3.12
N GLY A 156 -14.18 5.87 3.37
CA GLY A 156 -14.36 4.42 3.42
C GLY A 156 -15.37 3.98 4.49
N GLY A 157 -15.27 4.56 5.69
CA GLY A 157 -16.15 4.29 6.81
C GLY A 157 -17.57 4.80 6.57
N VAL A 158 -17.72 6.03 6.08
CA VAL A 158 -19.03 6.61 5.72
C VAL A 158 -19.72 5.77 4.64
N ALA A 159 -18.99 5.34 3.61
CA ALA A 159 -19.54 4.47 2.57
C ALA A 159 -20.03 3.12 3.14
N LYS A 160 -19.31 2.56 4.12
CA LYS A 160 -19.76 1.34 4.84
C LYS A 160 -20.97 1.61 5.72
N CYS A 161 -21.02 2.73 6.45
CA CYS A 161 -22.17 3.12 7.27
C CYS A 161 -23.46 3.31 6.45
N ILE A 162 -23.37 3.87 5.25
CA ILE A 162 -24.50 4.07 4.33
C ILE A 162 -24.84 2.77 3.60
N GLY A 163 -23.85 1.92 3.35
CA GLY A 163 -24.01 0.67 2.62
C GLY A 163 -24.93 -0.32 3.33
N PRO A 164 -25.84 -0.98 2.61
CA PRO A 164 -26.72 -1.98 3.21
C PRO A 164 -25.91 -3.16 3.77
N GLY A 165 -26.33 -3.68 4.93
CA GLY A 165 -25.78 -4.91 5.49
C GLY A 165 -24.51 -4.80 6.32
N TRP A 166 -23.94 -3.60 6.52
CA TRP A 166 -22.84 -3.42 7.48
C TRP A 166 -23.33 -3.44 8.93
N TRP A 167 -24.51 -2.87 9.18
CA TRP A 167 -25.16 -2.87 10.49
C TRP A 167 -25.60 -4.27 10.93
N ASP A 168 -26.13 -5.07 10.00
CA ASP A 168 -26.60 -6.44 10.29
C ASP A 168 -25.51 -7.51 10.05
N GLY A 169 -24.29 -7.10 9.71
CA GLY A 169 -23.16 -8.00 9.45
C GLY A 169 -23.22 -8.80 8.14
N SER A 170 -24.29 -8.70 7.35
CA SER A 170 -24.45 -9.44 6.09
C SER A 170 -23.40 -9.07 5.03
N SER A 171 -22.91 -7.83 5.02
CA SER A 171 -21.81 -7.40 4.16
C SER A 171 -20.49 -8.06 4.54
N LEU A 172 -20.19 -8.19 5.84
CA LEU A 172 -18.99 -8.87 6.32
C LEU A 172 -19.08 -10.39 6.07
N TRP A 173 -20.24 -10.99 6.34
CA TRP A 173 -20.53 -12.40 5.99
C TRP A 173 -20.29 -12.69 4.51
N ARG A 174 -20.84 -11.83 3.63
CA ARG A 174 -20.70 -11.97 2.18
C ARG A 174 -19.25 -11.81 1.74
N ALA A 175 -18.50 -10.91 2.35
CA ALA A 175 -17.08 -10.71 2.06
C ALA A 175 -16.24 -11.95 2.43
N LEU A 176 -16.54 -12.60 3.56
CA LEU A 176 -15.82 -13.78 4.04
C LEU A 176 -16.19 -15.08 3.32
N THR A 177 -17.38 -15.16 2.71
CA THR A 177 -17.86 -16.42 2.08
C THR A 177 -17.63 -16.44 0.57
N ARG A 178 -17.38 -15.29 -0.07
CA ARG A 178 -17.19 -15.21 -1.52
C ARG A 178 -15.74 -15.53 -1.93
N PRO A 179 -15.53 -16.47 -2.87
CA PRO A 179 -14.24 -16.64 -3.52
C PRO A 179 -13.80 -15.34 -4.23
N PRO A 180 -12.49 -15.01 -4.26
CA PRO A 180 -11.35 -15.79 -3.75
C PRO A 180 -11.01 -15.56 -2.26
N PHE A 181 -11.81 -14.78 -1.53
CA PHE A 181 -11.48 -14.31 -0.17
C PHE A 181 -11.94 -15.26 0.96
N ASN A 182 -12.41 -16.45 0.63
CA ASN A 182 -12.95 -17.43 1.57
C ASN A 182 -11.86 -18.28 2.25
N VAL A 183 -10.95 -17.64 2.98
CA VAL A 183 -9.85 -18.33 3.67
C VAL A 183 -10.32 -19.10 4.90
N ILE A 184 -11.31 -18.56 5.63
CA ILE A 184 -11.90 -19.22 6.80
C ILE A 184 -13.00 -20.18 6.32
N SER A 185 -13.05 -21.37 6.92
CA SER A 185 -14.09 -22.35 6.58
C SER A 185 -15.50 -21.78 6.86
N PRO A 186 -16.48 -21.99 5.98
CA PRO A 186 -17.85 -21.52 6.19
C PRO A 186 -18.45 -21.98 7.52
N GLU A 187 -18.12 -23.21 7.97
CA GLU A 187 -18.57 -23.78 9.23
C GLU A 187 -18.13 -22.96 10.45
N THR A 188 -16.86 -22.50 10.45
CA THR A 188 -16.35 -21.61 11.49
C THR A 188 -17.07 -20.26 11.45
N ILE A 189 -17.33 -19.71 10.26
CA ILE A 189 -18.03 -18.43 10.11
C ILE A 189 -19.47 -18.54 10.65
N ILE A 190 -20.17 -19.65 10.39
CA ILE A 190 -21.53 -19.92 10.93
C ILE A 190 -21.50 -19.91 12.46
N SER A 191 -20.48 -20.51 13.09
CA SER A 191 -20.35 -20.53 14.54
C SER A 191 -20.21 -19.12 15.16
N TRP A 192 -19.74 -18.14 14.38
CA TRP A 192 -19.55 -16.75 14.80
C TRP A 192 -20.66 -15.80 14.30
N LYS A 193 -21.80 -16.32 13.85
CA LYS A 193 -22.91 -15.53 13.30
C LYS A 193 -23.28 -14.32 14.18
N THR A 194 -23.26 -14.46 15.50
CA THR A 194 -23.58 -13.39 16.45
C THR A 194 -22.47 -12.33 16.55
N LEU A 195 -21.21 -12.67 16.29
CA LEU A 195 -20.06 -11.75 16.35
C LEU A 195 -19.92 -10.89 15.09
N ILE A 196 -20.36 -11.39 13.93
CA ILE A 196 -20.19 -10.72 12.63
C ILE A 196 -20.83 -9.33 12.57
N PRO A 197 -22.07 -9.09 13.06
CA PRO A 197 -22.63 -7.74 13.11
C PRO A 197 -21.82 -6.80 14.01
N PHE A 198 -21.37 -7.26 15.17
CA PHE A 198 -20.54 -6.45 16.07
C PHE A 198 -19.21 -6.07 15.43
N LEU A 199 -18.57 -7.00 14.71
CA LEU A 199 -17.35 -6.74 13.96
C LEU A 199 -17.60 -5.73 12.82
N GLY A 200 -18.70 -5.87 12.07
CA GLY A 200 -19.09 -4.93 11.02
C GLY A 200 -19.28 -3.50 11.54
N ILE A 201 -20.05 -3.35 12.62
CA ILE A 201 -20.27 -2.06 13.30
C ILE A 201 -18.94 -1.51 13.85
N SER A 202 -18.10 -2.37 14.43
CA SER A 202 -16.79 -1.98 14.95
C SER A 202 -15.90 -1.41 13.83
N VAL A 203 -15.86 -2.03 12.65
CA VAL A 203 -15.13 -1.50 11.48
C VAL A 203 -15.68 -0.14 11.06
N CYS A 204 -17.00 0.01 10.99
CA CYS A 204 -17.64 1.29 10.63
C CYS A 204 -17.29 2.42 11.61
N ILE A 205 -17.39 2.16 12.91
CA ILE A 205 -17.00 3.11 13.97
C ILE A 205 -15.50 3.40 13.86
N LEU A 206 -14.69 2.37 13.61
CA LEU A 206 -13.25 2.52 13.55
C LEU A 206 -12.85 3.46 12.39
N GLU A 207 -13.31 3.17 11.18
CA GLU A 207 -12.95 3.96 10.01
C GLU A 207 -13.51 5.39 10.05
N THR A 208 -14.77 5.56 10.49
CA THR A 208 -15.41 6.88 10.55
C THR A 208 -14.85 7.75 11.68
N GLY A 209 -14.52 7.14 12.81
CA GLY A 209 -13.93 7.82 13.97
C GLY A 209 -12.44 8.14 13.81
N TYR A 210 -11.75 7.45 12.90
CA TYR A 210 -10.32 7.59 12.66
C TYR A 210 -9.83 9.05 12.57
N PRO A 211 -10.37 9.94 11.71
CA PRO A 211 -9.91 11.32 11.56
C PRO A 211 -10.05 12.17 12.82
N LEU A 212 -10.92 11.82 13.76
CA LEU A 212 -11.11 12.59 15.00
C LEU A 212 -10.19 12.07 16.10
N PHE A 213 -10.22 10.75 16.32
CA PHE A 213 -9.56 10.17 17.49
C PHE A 213 -8.05 9.94 17.32
N ILE A 214 -7.54 9.87 16.09
CA ILE A 214 -6.09 9.71 15.86
C ILE A 214 -5.30 10.97 16.23
N TRP A 215 -5.92 12.15 16.12
CA TRP A 215 -5.27 13.42 16.45
C TRP A 215 -5.17 13.66 17.95
N LEU A 216 -6.15 13.16 18.71
CA LEU A 216 -6.22 13.34 20.15
C LEU A 216 -5.18 12.48 20.86
N ARG A 217 -4.32 13.11 21.68
CA ARG A 217 -3.13 12.49 22.27
C ARG A 217 -3.44 11.26 23.12
N ARG A 218 -4.58 11.23 23.82
CA ARG A 218 -4.97 10.13 24.71
C ARG A 218 -5.43 8.89 23.94
N THR A 219 -6.13 9.08 22.83
CA THR A 219 -6.78 8.01 22.08
C THR A 219 -5.93 7.52 20.92
N ARG A 220 -4.97 8.31 20.44
CA ARG A 220 -4.11 8.00 19.28
C ARG A 220 -3.52 6.59 19.28
N VAL A 221 -2.90 6.18 20.39
CA VAL A 221 -2.19 4.88 20.46
C VAL A 221 -3.21 3.75 20.32
N ILE A 222 -4.30 3.82 21.08
CA ILE A 222 -5.37 2.83 21.08
C ILE A 222 -5.97 2.73 19.67
N TRP A 223 -6.28 3.87 19.05
CA TRP A 223 -6.85 3.94 17.71
C TRP A 223 -5.94 3.39 16.63
N LEU A 224 -4.64 3.71 16.69
CA LEU A 224 -3.66 3.15 15.77
C LEU A 224 -3.52 1.63 15.94
N MET A 225 -3.51 1.14 17.18
CA MET A 225 -3.45 -0.30 17.45
C MET A 225 -4.72 -1.00 16.93
N CYS A 226 -5.90 -0.43 17.16
CA CYS A 226 -7.16 -0.99 16.67
C CYS A 226 -7.22 -1.02 15.14
N ILE A 227 -6.81 0.05 14.45
CA ILE A 227 -6.84 0.06 12.98
C ILE A 227 -5.83 -0.93 12.39
N CYS A 228 -4.63 -1.04 12.98
CA CYS A 228 -3.64 -2.02 12.56
C CYS A 228 -4.13 -3.45 12.82
N ALA A 229 -4.70 -3.72 14.00
CA ALA A 229 -5.27 -5.02 14.34
C ALA A 229 -6.43 -5.40 13.41
N MET A 230 -7.29 -4.44 13.06
CA MET A 230 -8.36 -4.62 12.09
C MET A 230 -7.80 -5.04 10.72
N HIS A 231 -6.79 -4.35 10.20
CA HIS A 231 -6.15 -4.71 8.92
C HIS A 231 -5.49 -6.07 8.96
N VAL A 232 -4.78 -6.40 10.05
CA VAL A 232 -4.24 -7.76 10.25
C VAL A 232 -5.37 -8.79 10.24
N GLY A 233 -6.48 -8.53 10.91
CA GLY A 233 -7.67 -9.37 10.90
C GLY A 233 -8.24 -9.57 9.49
N ILE A 234 -8.36 -8.50 8.70
CA ILE A 234 -8.79 -8.57 7.29
C ILE A 234 -7.80 -9.41 6.47
N GLY A 235 -6.50 -9.19 6.63
CA GLY A 235 -5.46 -9.95 5.92
C GLY A 235 -5.54 -11.45 6.19
N LEU A 236 -5.72 -11.83 7.46
CA LEU A 236 -5.82 -13.24 7.87
C LEU A 236 -7.17 -13.87 7.50
N ALA A 237 -8.28 -13.14 7.63
CA ALA A 237 -9.61 -13.67 7.41
C ALA A 237 -10.00 -13.74 5.91
N MET A 238 -9.52 -12.79 5.11
CA MET A 238 -9.85 -12.66 3.70
C MET A 238 -8.69 -13.02 2.76
N GLY A 239 -7.50 -13.33 3.27
CA GLY A 239 -6.31 -13.62 2.46
C GLY A 239 -5.71 -12.39 1.77
N MET A 240 -6.16 -11.18 2.12
CA MET A 240 -5.70 -9.92 1.52
C MET A 240 -4.43 -9.40 2.19
N TYR A 241 -3.37 -10.23 2.21
CA TYR A 241 -2.14 -9.95 2.94
C TYR A 241 -1.44 -8.65 2.50
N LEU A 242 -1.31 -8.44 1.18
CA LEU A 242 -0.64 -7.24 0.64
C LEU A 242 -1.41 -5.96 0.95
N PHE A 243 -2.75 -6.00 0.87
CA PHE A 243 -3.62 -4.90 1.26
C PHE A 243 -3.47 -4.56 2.74
N ALA A 244 -3.56 -5.56 3.62
CA ALA A 244 -3.38 -5.37 5.06
C ALA A 244 -1.99 -4.81 5.37
N PHE A 245 -0.95 -5.34 4.73
CA PHE A 245 0.42 -4.90 4.92
C PHE A 245 0.61 -3.43 4.55
N ILE A 246 0.20 -2.99 3.35
CA ILE A 246 0.39 -1.60 2.92
C ILE A 246 -0.40 -0.64 3.81
N MET A 247 -1.61 -1.01 4.23
CA MET A 247 -2.41 -0.18 5.13
C MET A 247 -1.73 -0.02 6.49
N VAL A 248 -1.19 -1.09 7.08
CA VAL A 248 -0.42 -1.01 8.33
C VAL A 248 0.82 -0.13 8.15
N VAL A 249 1.58 -0.31 7.07
CA VAL A 249 2.78 0.49 6.76
C VAL A 249 2.44 1.97 6.65
N LEU A 250 1.39 2.35 5.90
CA LEU A 250 0.97 3.74 5.74
C LEU A 250 0.55 4.38 7.07
N ASN A 251 -0.14 3.62 7.93
CA ASN A 251 -0.58 4.09 9.24
C ASN A 251 0.59 4.34 10.19
N ILE A 252 1.55 3.39 10.22
CA ILE A 252 2.78 3.53 11.00
C ILE A 252 3.63 4.69 10.46
N ALA A 253 3.77 4.83 9.13
CA ALA A 253 4.53 5.93 8.53
C ALA A 253 3.90 7.29 8.88
N ALA A 254 2.58 7.40 8.85
CA ALA A 254 1.86 8.63 9.17
C ALA A 254 1.97 8.98 10.67
N PHE A 255 1.64 8.06 11.58
CA PHE A 255 1.43 8.35 13.00
C PHE A 255 2.49 7.76 13.96
N GLY A 256 3.31 6.81 13.50
CA GLY A 256 4.35 6.12 14.28
C GLY A 256 5.36 7.04 14.98
N PRO A 257 5.97 8.03 14.31
CA PRO A 257 6.93 8.91 14.98
C PRO A 257 6.31 9.77 16.09
N GLY A 258 4.98 9.90 16.13
CA GLY A 258 4.25 10.64 17.18
C GLY A 258 4.01 9.84 18.47
N LEU A 259 4.42 8.56 18.52
CA LEU A 259 4.23 7.65 19.65
C LEU A 259 5.42 7.61 20.62
N GLY A 260 6.50 8.36 20.33
CA GLY A 260 7.71 8.31 21.16
C GLY A 260 8.60 7.09 20.92
N LEU A 261 8.37 6.32 19.85
CA LEU A 261 9.30 5.29 19.35
C LEU A 261 10.62 5.87 18.81
N ALA A 262 10.69 7.20 18.66
CA ALA A 262 11.94 7.91 18.43
C ALA A 262 12.63 8.18 19.78
N PRO A 263 13.92 7.79 19.96
CA PRO A 263 14.68 8.12 21.16
C PRO A 263 14.65 9.65 21.37
N ARG A 264 14.19 10.09 22.56
CA ARG A 264 14.27 11.49 22.96
C ARG A 264 15.72 11.94 22.84
N GLN A 265 16.01 12.87 21.92
CA GLN A 265 17.22 13.65 22.02
C GLN A 265 17.14 14.44 23.32
N LYS A 266 17.99 14.11 24.29
CA LYS A 266 18.37 15.05 25.35
C LYS A 266 18.88 16.29 24.63
N LEU A 267 18.09 17.36 24.67
CA LEU A 267 18.57 18.70 24.38
C LEU A 267 19.70 18.96 25.38
N VAL A 268 20.94 18.75 24.96
CA VAL A 268 22.09 19.32 25.65
C VAL A 268 21.94 20.82 25.41
N ARG A 269 21.26 21.50 26.34
CA ARG A 269 21.41 22.94 26.51
C ARG A 269 22.87 23.14 26.89
N GLY A 270 23.70 23.39 25.88
CA GLY A 270 25.03 23.94 26.09
C GLY A 270 24.83 25.26 26.82
N ALA A 271 25.27 25.29 28.08
CA ALA A 271 25.46 26.53 28.81
C ALA A 271 26.40 27.41 28.00
N VAL A 272 25.89 28.53 27.51
CA VAL A 272 26.70 29.70 27.18
C VAL A 272 26.51 30.63 28.37
N LEU A 273 27.46 30.54 29.30
CA LEU A 273 27.85 31.61 30.21
C LEU A 273 29.28 31.98 29.84
#